data_AF-A0AAE6KV40-F1
#
_entry.id   AF-A0AAE6KV40-F1
#
_cell.length_a   1.000
_cell.length_b   1.000
_cell.length_c   1.000
_cell.angle_alpha   90.00
_cell.angle_beta   90.00
_cell.angle_gamma   90.00
#
_symmetry.space_group_name_H-M   'P 1'
#
loop_
_entity.id
_entity.type
_entity.pdbx_description
1 polymer ?
#
loop_
_entity_poly.entity_id
_entity_poly.type
_entity_poly.pdbx_seq_one_letter_code
_entity_poly.pdbx_strand_id
1 'polypeptide(L)'
;MVKSAVTLAPVLLGEVDLPEGVLVILDPGLARFWRHDAEPASPRKKDPAQYDLRLTGADAAAAGRAYDREFDARFLFDRTDPEDAMAHFALFARENGLDARAEVMPTRIPHAERARLAVEHGGGLGVVKYNGLWAVAAGGLPRERSLRVWGIPMPRGAFEGRWQSIDIVVDDTAEPVRSEEVAGVMVDHGQLLFAGLGPLGHFRMWEPLDGLADYVFRGEDAPALARELGASDFGNGLFGWKDLPMERVGEKATPLQARIEAESLAVGVDYRPHCNLERLNAQLRESPEDTGMLVLDGARVVGCGNRWGDGIFNVSRHLDARGHTVRIRVELGTEQRQKMMRRLQLLQRGAIVSRTILDDGEPIRFAERMTPHASEDSGWAFSSGVEDEAYMDEPSNFTVVPLRVLVARFKALEAILDAPVGALFRLEGERFVQE
;
A
#
# COMPACT_ATOMS: atom_id res chain seq x y z
N MET A 1 21.28 9.37 26.95
CA MET A 1 22.26 8.75 26.04
C MET A 1 21.51 7.85 25.09
N VAL A 2 21.34 8.25 23.83
CA VAL A 2 20.69 7.41 22.81
C VAL A 2 21.67 6.28 22.49
N LYS A 3 21.35 5.04 22.88
CA LYS A 3 22.10 3.87 22.41
C LYS A 3 22.07 3.93 20.88
N SER A 4 23.26 3.95 20.26
CA SER A 4 23.40 3.81 18.80
C SER A 4 22.52 2.63 18.37
N ALA A 5 21.57 2.91 17.48
CA ALA A 5 20.69 1.88 16.94
C ALA A 5 21.58 0.88 16.19
N VAL A 6 21.55 -0.38 16.62
CA VAL A 6 22.33 -1.44 15.99
C VAL A 6 21.67 -1.73 14.63
N THR A 7 22.37 -1.40 13.55
CA THR A 7 21.95 -1.72 12.18
C THR A 7 21.96 -3.23 11.99
N LEU A 8 20.84 -3.78 11.52
CA LEU A 8 20.72 -5.20 11.18
C LEU A 8 21.25 -5.43 9.75
N ALA A 9 21.75 -6.64 9.46
CA ALA A 9 22.31 -6.96 8.16
C ALA A 9 21.22 -7.00 7.06
N PRO A 10 21.51 -6.56 5.82
CA PRO A 10 20.62 -6.74 4.68
C PRO A 10 20.26 -8.22 4.44
N VAL A 11 19.04 -8.47 3.99
CA VAL A 11 18.49 -9.81 3.72
C VAL A 11 18.26 -9.98 2.22
N LEU A 12 18.77 -11.06 1.61
CA LEU A 12 18.51 -11.35 0.21
C LEU A 12 17.08 -11.89 0.07
N LEU A 13 16.24 -11.17 -0.68
CA LEU A 13 14.85 -11.57 -0.95
C LEU A 13 14.74 -12.42 -2.22
N GLY A 14 15.61 -12.19 -3.20
CA GLY A 14 15.65 -12.99 -4.42
C GLY A 14 16.46 -12.35 -5.54
N GLU A 15 16.29 -12.88 -6.75
CA GLU A 15 16.91 -12.37 -7.97
C GLU A 15 15.84 -12.17 -9.06
N VAL A 16 15.90 -11.04 -9.75
CA VAL A 16 14.98 -10.67 -10.83
C VAL A 16 15.72 -10.58 -12.16
N ASP A 17 15.09 -11.09 -13.22
CA ASP A 17 15.59 -11.04 -14.59
C ASP A 17 14.84 -9.97 -15.38
N LEU A 18 15.59 -9.16 -16.15
CA LEU A 18 15.04 -8.01 -16.89
C LEU A 18 15.41 -8.06 -18.38
N PRO A 19 14.79 -8.95 -19.19
CA PRO A 19 15.17 -9.14 -20.60
C PRO A 19 15.14 -7.85 -21.44
N GLU A 20 14.19 -6.95 -21.17
CA GLU A 20 14.08 -5.64 -21.85
C GLU A 20 14.91 -4.53 -21.18
N GLY A 21 15.49 -4.78 -20.01
CA GLY A 21 16.16 -3.76 -19.19
C GLY A 21 15.18 -2.77 -18.56
N VAL A 22 13.91 -3.18 -18.40
CA VAL A 22 12.84 -2.42 -17.76
C VAL A 22 12.26 -3.24 -16.60
N LEU A 23 12.40 -2.71 -15.40
CA LEU A 23 11.79 -3.22 -14.17
C LEU A 23 10.43 -2.55 -13.97
N VAL A 24 9.43 -3.33 -13.58
CA VAL A 24 8.13 -2.85 -13.09
C VAL A 24 7.95 -3.30 -11.64
N ILE A 25 7.50 -2.37 -10.81
CA ILE A 25 7.18 -2.57 -9.40
C ILE A 25 5.69 -2.31 -9.21
N LEU A 26 4.95 -3.31 -8.74
CA LEU A 26 3.51 -3.20 -8.44
C LEU A 26 3.11 -4.11 -7.28
N ASP A 27 1.90 -3.94 -6.78
CA ASP A 27 1.29 -4.90 -5.88
C ASP A 27 0.70 -6.09 -6.67
N PRO A 28 1.18 -7.34 -6.46
CA PRO A 28 0.70 -8.50 -7.21
C PRO A 28 -0.80 -8.80 -6.98
N GLY A 29 -1.37 -8.38 -5.85
CA GLY A 29 -2.81 -8.46 -5.56
C GLY A 29 -3.66 -7.48 -6.39
N LEU A 30 -3.02 -6.45 -6.96
CA LEU A 30 -3.62 -5.50 -7.89
C LEU A 30 -3.35 -5.86 -9.36
N ALA A 31 -2.56 -6.90 -9.64
CA ALA A 31 -2.17 -7.26 -11.00
C ALA A 31 -3.34 -7.69 -11.90
N ARG A 32 -4.53 -8.05 -11.36
CA ARG A 32 -5.75 -8.27 -12.18
C ARG A 32 -6.17 -7.05 -13.01
N PHE A 33 -5.75 -5.85 -12.62
CA PHE A 33 -5.99 -4.62 -13.37
C PHE A 33 -4.93 -4.36 -14.45
N TRP A 34 -3.81 -5.11 -14.41
CA TRP A 34 -2.73 -5.02 -15.38
C TRP A 34 -3.04 -5.88 -16.61
N ARG A 35 -3.36 -5.23 -17.72
CA ARG A 35 -3.67 -5.85 -19.02
C ARG A 35 -2.49 -5.99 -19.99
N HIS A 36 -1.28 -5.60 -19.57
CA HIS A 36 -0.07 -5.60 -20.40
C HIS A 36 -0.29 -4.96 -21.80
N ASP A 37 -0.38 -5.77 -22.86
CA ASP A 37 -0.59 -5.33 -24.25
C ASP A 37 -2.07 -5.17 -24.65
N ALA A 38 -3.00 -5.76 -23.90
CA ALA A 38 -4.42 -5.60 -24.19
C ALA A 38 -4.90 -4.20 -23.79
N GLU A 39 -5.96 -3.73 -24.45
CA GLU A 39 -6.58 -2.45 -24.12
C GLU A 39 -6.94 -2.42 -22.62
N PRO A 40 -6.51 -1.37 -21.88
CA PRO A 40 -6.84 -1.25 -20.48
C PRO A 40 -8.35 -1.30 -20.25
N ALA A 41 -8.76 -2.12 -19.29
CA ALA A 41 -10.15 -2.28 -18.90
C ALA A 41 -10.22 -2.69 -17.43
N SER A 42 -11.23 -2.19 -16.74
CA SER A 42 -11.52 -2.65 -15.38
C SER A 42 -12.20 -4.02 -15.43
N PRO A 43 -11.79 -4.98 -14.59
CA PRO A 43 -12.56 -6.21 -14.39
C PRO A 43 -13.91 -5.95 -13.71
N ARG A 44 -14.17 -4.74 -13.20
CA ARG A 44 -15.42 -4.36 -12.57
C ARG A 44 -16.43 -3.92 -13.65
N LYS A 45 -17.48 -4.72 -13.84
CA LYS A 45 -18.51 -4.49 -14.88
C LYS A 45 -19.26 -3.15 -14.79
N LYS A 46 -19.26 -2.49 -13.63
CA LYS A 46 -19.97 -1.24 -13.39
C LYS A 46 -19.11 0.01 -13.56
N ASP A 47 -17.80 -0.16 -13.78
CA ASP A 47 -16.92 0.99 -13.94
C ASP A 47 -17.28 1.71 -15.26
N PRO A 48 -17.32 3.06 -15.26
CA PRO A 48 -17.62 3.82 -16.46
C PRO A 48 -16.54 3.61 -17.54
N ALA A 49 -16.89 3.90 -18.79
CA ALA A 49 -15.91 3.99 -19.85
C ALA A 49 -14.82 5.00 -19.50
N GLN A 50 -13.60 4.71 -19.95
CA GLN A 50 -12.41 5.52 -19.69
C GLN A 50 -11.71 5.82 -21.00
N TYR A 51 -11.08 6.99 -21.06
CA TYR A 51 -10.42 7.52 -22.25
C TYR A 51 -9.04 8.03 -21.90
N ASP A 52 -8.10 7.86 -22.83
CA ASP A 52 -6.80 8.50 -22.74
C ASP A 52 -6.80 9.72 -23.66
N LEU A 53 -6.20 10.80 -23.18
CA LEU A 53 -6.03 12.03 -23.96
C LEU A 53 -4.54 12.26 -24.17
N ARG A 54 -4.16 12.64 -25.38
CA ARG A 54 -2.81 13.10 -25.72
C ARG A 54 -2.76 14.62 -25.69
N LEU A 55 -1.74 15.16 -25.07
CA LEU A 55 -1.45 16.59 -25.10
C LEU A 55 -0.65 16.90 -26.39
N THR A 56 -1.12 17.87 -27.17
CA THR A 56 -0.53 18.31 -28.44
C THR A 56 -0.33 19.82 -28.45
N GLY A 57 0.51 20.33 -29.37
CA GLY A 57 0.94 21.74 -29.41
C GLY A 57 2.43 21.91 -29.14
N ALA A 58 2.98 23.09 -29.43
CA ALA A 58 4.42 23.36 -29.24
C ALA A 58 4.85 23.26 -27.77
N ASP A 59 3.96 23.61 -26.84
CA ASP A 59 4.22 23.65 -25.41
C ASP A 59 3.64 22.45 -24.65
N ALA A 60 3.14 21.42 -25.34
CA ALA A 60 2.38 20.32 -24.74
C ALA A 60 3.04 19.70 -23.50
N ALA A 61 4.33 19.37 -23.58
CA ALA A 61 5.07 18.77 -22.48
C ALA A 61 5.33 19.75 -21.32
N ALA A 62 5.53 21.04 -21.62
CA ALA A 62 5.69 22.06 -20.59
C ALA A 62 4.36 22.31 -19.87
N ALA A 63 3.26 22.40 -20.63
CA ALA A 63 1.91 22.53 -20.11
C ALA A 63 1.49 21.34 -19.26
N GLY A 64 1.73 20.10 -19.71
CA GLY A 64 1.41 18.91 -18.92
C GLY A 64 2.14 18.87 -17.58
N ARG A 65 3.44 19.21 -17.54
CA ARG A 65 4.20 19.34 -16.28
C ARG A 65 3.65 20.42 -15.36
N ALA A 66 3.33 21.59 -15.91
CA ALA A 66 2.80 22.70 -15.12
C ALA A 66 1.37 22.44 -14.63
N TYR A 67 0.61 21.62 -15.36
CA TYR A 67 -0.77 21.25 -15.01
C TYR A 67 -0.85 20.29 -13.83
N ASP A 68 0.14 19.40 -13.68
CA ASP A 68 0.35 18.52 -12.52
C ASP A 68 -0.90 17.70 -12.11
N ARG A 69 -1.58 17.11 -13.11
CA ARG A 69 -2.75 16.22 -12.90
C ARG A 69 -2.54 14.79 -13.40
N GLU A 70 -1.37 14.50 -13.96
CA GLU A 70 -0.95 13.18 -14.42
C GLU A 70 0.57 13.06 -14.31
N PHE A 71 1.08 11.85 -14.11
CA PHE A 71 2.52 11.62 -14.01
C PHE A 71 3.25 11.77 -15.35
N ASP A 72 2.54 11.55 -16.46
CA ASP A 72 3.07 11.76 -17.80
C ASP A 72 2.77 13.18 -18.28
N ALA A 73 3.80 13.91 -18.68
CA ALA A 73 3.70 15.28 -19.15
C ALA A 73 3.00 15.44 -20.51
N ARG A 74 2.67 14.36 -21.20
CA ARG A 74 2.11 14.36 -22.56
C ARG A 74 0.77 13.64 -22.66
N PHE A 75 0.28 13.05 -21.57
CA PHE A 75 -0.96 12.30 -21.59
C PHE A 75 -1.80 12.58 -20.35
N LEU A 76 -3.12 12.43 -20.47
CA LEU A 76 -4.05 12.31 -19.36
C LEU A 76 -4.72 10.96 -19.47
N PHE A 77 -4.41 10.03 -18.55
CA PHE A 77 -4.88 8.66 -18.65
C PHE A 77 -6.20 8.46 -17.90
N ASP A 78 -6.99 7.49 -18.35
CA ASP A 78 -8.14 6.93 -17.63
C ASP A 78 -9.21 7.97 -17.25
N ARG A 79 -9.46 8.96 -18.11
CA ARG A 79 -10.48 9.99 -17.90
C ARG A 79 -11.87 9.42 -18.16
N THR A 80 -12.81 9.61 -17.23
CA THR A 80 -14.20 9.18 -17.39
C THR A 80 -15.06 10.22 -18.11
N ASP A 81 -14.64 11.48 -18.07
CA ASP A 81 -15.24 12.59 -18.80
C ASP A 81 -14.14 13.29 -19.63
N PRO A 82 -13.94 12.87 -20.89
CA PRO A 82 -12.89 13.44 -21.72
C PRO A 82 -13.19 14.89 -22.14
N GLU A 83 -14.46 15.28 -22.25
CA GLU A 83 -14.85 16.64 -22.65
C GLU A 83 -14.52 17.64 -21.54
N ASP A 84 -14.87 17.33 -20.29
CA ASP A 84 -14.49 18.13 -19.12
C ASP A 84 -12.97 18.22 -18.98
N ALA A 85 -12.27 17.08 -19.11
CA ALA A 85 -10.81 17.05 -19.02
C ALA A 85 -10.14 17.93 -20.09
N MET A 86 -10.64 17.91 -21.34
CA MET A 86 -10.17 18.78 -22.42
C MET A 86 -10.45 20.25 -22.14
N ALA A 87 -11.67 20.58 -21.70
CA ALA A 87 -12.07 21.96 -21.40
C ALA A 87 -11.22 22.56 -20.26
N HIS A 88 -11.00 21.79 -19.19
CA HIS A 88 -10.19 22.22 -18.05
C HIS A 88 -8.72 22.41 -18.45
N PHE A 89 -8.13 21.49 -19.23
CA PHE A 89 -6.76 21.64 -19.72
C PHE A 89 -6.61 22.83 -20.68
N ALA A 90 -7.58 23.05 -21.58
CA ALA A 90 -7.57 24.19 -22.50
C ALA A 90 -7.69 25.55 -21.78
N LEU A 91 -8.51 25.62 -20.72
CA LEU A 91 -8.56 26.78 -19.83
C LEU A 91 -7.21 27.04 -19.19
N PHE A 92 -6.61 26.02 -18.57
CA PHE A 92 -5.29 26.11 -17.96
C PHE A 92 -4.21 26.58 -18.95
N ALA A 93 -4.12 25.98 -20.13
CA ALA A 93 -3.13 26.33 -21.13
C ALA A 93 -3.27 27.80 -21.57
N ARG A 94 -4.51 28.26 -21.79
CA ARG A 94 -4.81 29.65 -22.14
C ARG A 94 -4.42 30.64 -21.05
N GLU A 95 -4.74 30.35 -19.79
CA GLU A 95 -4.41 31.21 -18.64
C GLU A 95 -2.89 31.32 -18.41
N ASN A 96 -2.14 30.31 -18.81
CA ASN A 96 -0.68 30.27 -18.70
C ASN A 96 0.05 30.66 -20.00
N GLY A 97 -0.68 31.03 -21.06
CA GLY A 97 -0.11 31.45 -22.34
C GLY A 97 0.67 30.35 -23.08
N LEU A 98 0.26 29.09 -22.93
CA LEU A 98 0.91 27.90 -23.51
C LEU A 98 0.17 27.42 -24.76
N ASP A 99 0.89 27.14 -25.85
CA ASP A 99 0.34 26.45 -27.03
C ASP A 99 0.24 24.95 -26.76
N ALA A 100 -0.82 24.57 -26.06
CA ALA A 100 -1.14 23.18 -25.76
C ALA A 100 -2.65 22.93 -25.75
N ARG A 101 -3.05 21.73 -26.19
CA ARG A 101 -4.42 21.22 -26.10
C ARG A 101 -4.43 19.73 -25.83
N ALA A 102 -5.55 19.20 -25.34
CA ALA A 102 -5.74 17.77 -25.17
C ALA A 102 -6.63 17.22 -26.29
N GLU A 103 -6.30 16.04 -26.80
CA GLU A 103 -7.03 15.32 -27.86
C GLU A 103 -7.35 13.90 -27.39
N VAL A 104 -8.61 13.49 -27.47
CA VAL A 104 -9.02 12.11 -27.13
C VAL A 104 -8.37 11.12 -28.08
N MET A 105 -7.78 10.06 -27.53
CA MET A 105 -7.22 8.98 -28.32
C MET A 105 -8.30 7.99 -28.78
N PRO A 106 -8.17 7.40 -29.98
CA PRO A 106 -9.14 6.44 -30.50
C PRO A 106 -9.18 5.13 -29.70
N THR A 107 -8.05 4.74 -29.10
CA THR A 107 -7.91 3.59 -28.22
C THR A 107 -7.06 3.98 -27.02
N ARG A 108 -7.28 3.33 -25.88
CA ARG A 108 -6.44 3.54 -24.69
C ARG A 108 -5.05 2.95 -24.89
N ILE A 109 -4.05 3.57 -24.28
CA ILE A 109 -2.66 3.12 -24.35
C ILE A 109 -2.47 1.89 -23.46
N PRO A 110 -2.00 0.74 -23.99
CA PRO A 110 -1.70 -0.45 -23.20
C PRO A 110 -0.71 -0.17 -22.06
N HIS A 111 -0.81 -0.90 -20.95
CA HIS A 111 0.03 -0.66 -19.78
C HIS A 111 1.51 -0.92 -20.04
N ALA A 112 1.84 -1.86 -20.93
CA ALA A 112 3.22 -2.08 -21.36
C ALA A 112 3.81 -0.83 -22.01
N GLU A 113 3.02 -0.16 -22.86
CA GLU A 113 3.43 1.08 -23.51
C GLU A 113 3.46 2.26 -22.54
N ARG A 114 2.51 2.35 -21.60
CA ARG A 114 2.57 3.36 -20.52
C ARG A 114 3.84 3.22 -19.69
N ALA A 115 4.32 2.00 -19.44
CA ALA A 115 5.58 1.78 -18.73
C ALA A 115 6.80 2.27 -19.53
N ARG A 116 6.81 2.05 -20.85
CA ARG A 116 7.87 2.58 -21.73
C ARG A 116 7.86 4.10 -21.76
N LEU A 117 6.68 4.71 -21.90
CA LEU A 117 6.50 6.17 -21.86
C LEU A 117 6.94 6.76 -20.51
N ALA A 118 6.57 6.13 -19.39
CA ALA A 118 6.98 6.57 -18.05
C ALA A 118 8.51 6.55 -17.88
N VAL A 119 9.18 5.52 -18.40
CA VAL A 119 10.65 5.45 -18.43
C VAL A 119 11.22 6.52 -19.36
N GLU A 120 10.71 6.69 -20.56
CA GLU A 120 11.22 7.66 -21.54
C GLU A 120 11.07 9.11 -21.04
N HIS A 121 9.83 9.50 -20.69
CA HIS A 121 9.51 10.87 -20.27
C HIS A 121 10.03 11.19 -18.86
N GLY A 122 10.17 10.18 -18.00
CA GLY A 122 10.72 10.30 -16.65
C GLY A 122 12.25 10.23 -16.58
N GLY A 123 12.95 10.20 -17.72
CA GLY A 123 14.41 10.12 -17.75
C GLY A 123 14.97 8.79 -17.23
N GLY A 124 14.14 7.75 -17.17
CA GLY A 124 14.47 6.38 -16.81
C GLY A 124 13.84 5.88 -15.51
N LEU A 125 13.02 6.69 -14.85
CA LEU A 125 12.17 6.31 -13.72
C LEU A 125 10.83 7.05 -13.84
N GLY A 126 9.71 6.34 -13.74
CA GLY A 126 8.38 6.96 -13.85
C GLY A 126 7.26 6.14 -13.23
N VAL A 127 6.18 6.83 -12.83
CA VAL A 127 4.96 6.18 -12.35
C VAL A 127 4.11 5.75 -13.54
N VAL A 128 3.64 4.50 -13.51
CA VAL A 128 2.77 3.92 -14.53
C VAL A 128 1.37 3.84 -13.97
N LYS A 129 0.45 4.59 -14.56
CA LYS A 129 -0.96 4.51 -14.19
C LYS A 129 -1.64 3.35 -14.92
N TYR A 130 -2.31 2.49 -14.17
CA TYR A 130 -3.09 1.36 -14.70
C TYR A 130 -4.43 1.26 -13.97
N ASN A 131 -5.51 1.58 -14.67
CA ASN A 131 -6.89 1.51 -14.15
C ASN A 131 -7.08 2.28 -12.82
N GLY A 132 -6.54 3.50 -12.73
CA GLY A 132 -6.58 4.32 -11.51
C GLY A 132 -5.60 3.92 -10.39
N LEU A 133 -4.77 2.90 -10.61
CA LEU A 133 -3.73 2.42 -9.71
C LEU A 133 -2.34 2.81 -10.22
N TRP A 134 -1.32 2.75 -9.36
CA TRP A 134 0.03 3.22 -9.67
C TRP A 134 1.07 2.11 -9.49
N ALA A 135 1.82 1.84 -10.56
CA ALA A 135 3.02 1.04 -10.56
C ALA A 135 4.21 1.97 -10.80
N VAL A 136 5.44 1.46 -10.67
CA VAL A 136 6.64 2.23 -11.04
C VAL A 136 7.43 1.43 -12.06
N ALA A 137 7.92 2.11 -13.10
CA ALA A 137 8.83 1.53 -14.08
C ALA A 137 10.20 2.21 -14.01
N ALA A 138 11.25 1.41 -14.08
CA ALA A 138 12.64 1.86 -14.14
C ALA A 138 13.35 1.21 -15.32
N GLY A 139 14.02 2.02 -16.15
CA GLY A 139 14.70 1.56 -17.36
C GLY A 139 16.21 1.75 -17.34
N GLY A 140 16.85 1.28 -18.41
CA GLY A 140 18.31 1.33 -18.55
C GLY A 140 19.03 0.33 -17.64
N LEU A 141 18.37 -0.78 -17.30
CA LEU A 141 18.90 -1.81 -16.41
C LEU A 141 19.57 -2.95 -17.20
N PRO A 142 20.54 -3.68 -16.60
CA PRO A 142 21.21 -4.80 -17.26
C PRO A 142 20.23 -5.88 -17.73
N ARG A 143 20.47 -6.41 -18.94
CA ARG A 143 19.64 -7.44 -19.59
C ARG A 143 20.20 -8.86 -19.46
N GLU A 144 21.52 -8.96 -19.47
CA GLU A 144 22.26 -10.23 -19.58
C GLU A 144 22.54 -10.90 -18.22
N ARG A 145 22.10 -10.28 -17.13
CA ARG A 145 22.27 -10.82 -15.78
C ARG A 145 21.13 -10.41 -14.87
N SER A 146 20.96 -11.23 -13.86
CA SER A 146 19.96 -11.03 -12.82
C SER A 146 20.41 -9.99 -11.82
N LEU A 147 19.43 -9.28 -11.24
CA LEU A 147 19.65 -8.29 -10.21
C LEU A 147 19.16 -8.81 -8.87
N ARG A 148 19.93 -8.57 -7.81
CA ARG A 148 19.57 -8.99 -6.45
C ARG A 148 18.62 -7.99 -5.81
N VAL A 149 17.57 -8.52 -5.19
CA VAL A 149 16.59 -7.75 -4.42
C VAL A 149 16.90 -7.96 -2.94
N TRP A 150 17.18 -6.86 -2.23
CA TRP A 150 17.60 -6.87 -0.83
C TRP A 150 16.58 -6.16 0.05
N GLY A 151 16.16 -6.80 1.13
CA GLY A 151 15.42 -6.17 2.22
C GLY A 151 16.40 -5.51 3.18
N ILE A 152 16.28 -4.19 3.37
CA ILE A 152 17.06 -3.46 4.36
C ILE A 152 16.20 -3.36 5.62
N PRO A 153 16.56 -4.05 6.72
CA PRO A 153 15.74 -4.05 7.93
C PRO A 153 15.78 -2.71 8.67
N MET A 154 14.68 -2.36 9.32
CA MET A 154 14.68 -1.32 10.34
C MET A 154 15.69 -1.68 11.46
N PRO A 155 16.39 -0.69 12.04
CA PRO A 155 17.22 -0.93 13.22
C PRO A 155 16.41 -1.51 14.39
N ARG A 156 17.11 -2.13 15.36
CA ARG A 156 16.47 -2.59 16.60
C ARG A 156 15.66 -1.48 17.28
N GLY A 157 14.44 -1.79 17.71
CA GLY A 157 13.56 -0.83 18.35
C GLY A 157 12.08 -1.06 18.03
N ALA A 158 11.27 0.01 18.08
CA ALA A 158 9.81 -0.05 17.99
C ALA A 158 9.26 -0.66 16.68
N PHE A 159 10.06 -0.66 15.62
CA PHE A 159 9.69 -1.19 14.30
C PHE A 159 10.60 -2.32 13.84
N GLU A 160 11.30 -2.98 14.77
CA GLU A 160 12.11 -4.17 14.47
C GLU A 160 11.27 -5.23 13.75
N GLY A 161 11.88 -5.92 12.79
CA GLY A 161 11.20 -6.88 11.92
C GLY A 161 10.52 -6.26 10.68
N ARG A 162 10.43 -4.93 10.57
CA ARG A 162 9.95 -4.24 9.35
C ARG A 162 11.12 -3.84 8.45
N TRP A 163 10.83 -3.55 7.18
CA TRP A 163 11.82 -3.06 6.22
C TRP A 163 11.98 -1.55 6.29
N GLN A 164 13.21 -1.04 6.38
CA GLN A 164 13.50 0.36 6.10
C GLN A 164 13.29 0.64 4.60
N SER A 165 13.84 -0.22 3.74
CA SER A 165 13.70 -0.13 2.29
C SER A 165 13.83 -1.52 1.65
N ILE A 166 13.47 -1.60 0.37
CA ILE A 166 13.84 -2.74 -0.48
C ILE A 166 14.65 -2.20 -1.66
N ASP A 167 15.84 -2.75 -1.84
CA ASP A 167 16.86 -2.27 -2.78
C ASP A 167 17.09 -3.32 -3.88
N ILE A 168 16.93 -2.92 -5.14
CA ILE A 168 17.45 -3.65 -6.29
C ILE A 168 18.84 -3.09 -6.58
N VAL A 169 19.86 -3.91 -6.32
CA VAL A 169 21.26 -3.48 -6.49
C VAL A 169 21.71 -3.79 -7.92
N VAL A 170 22.01 -2.72 -8.66
CA VAL A 170 22.50 -2.81 -10.05
C VAL A 170 24.02 -2.93 -10.05
N ASP A 171 24.71 -2.05 -9.34
CA ASP A 171 26.16 -2.06 -9.17
C ASP A 171 26.47 -1.78 -7.69
N ASP A 172 27.13 -2.74 -7.02
CA ASP A 172 27.52 -2.64 -5.61
C ASP A 172 28.92 -2.07 -5.42
N THR A 173 29.64 -1.79 -6.50
CA THR A 173 31.00 -1.23 -6.50
C THR A 173 31.03 0.28 -6.72
N ALA A 174 29.97 0.82 -7.32
CA ALA A 174 29.86 2.24 -7.62
C ALA A 174 29.11 3.01 -6.52
N GLU A 175 29.66 4.16 -6.13
CA GLU A 175 29.04 5.04 -5.13
C GLU A 175 27.91 5.88 -5.75
N PRO A 176 26.70 5.90 -5.17
CA PRO A 176 25.63 6.78 -5.61
C PRO A 176 25.94 8.25 -5.27
N VAL A 177 25.91 9.13 -6.26
CA VAL A 177 26.15 10.59 -6.07
C VAL A 177 24.89 11.43 -6.30
N ARG A 178 23.86 10.84 -6.91
CA ARG A 178 22.59 11.51 -7.22
C ARG A 178 21.44 10.54 -7.07
N SER A 179 20.29 11.04 -6.63
CA SER A 179 19.04 10.28 -6.53
C SER A 179 17.92 11.03 -7.23
N GLU A 180 17.03 10.28 -7.87
CA GLU A 180 15.78 10.76 -8.44
C GLU A 180 14.65 9.96 -7.80
N GLU A 181 13.52 10.58 -7.49
CA GLU A 181 12.41 9.96 -6.78
C GLU A 181 11.08 10.24 -7.49
N VAL A 182 10.17 9.26 -7.43
CA VAL A 182 8.78 9.41 -7.87
C VAL A 182 7.82 9.07 -6.74
N ALA A 183 6.59 9.61 -6.83
CA ALA A 183 5.52 9.47 -5.84
C ALA A 183 5.07 8.03 -5.55
N GLY A 184 5.61 7.03 -6.26
CA GLY A 184 5.70 5.69 -5.74
C GLY A 184 4.69 4.68 -6.27
N VAL A 185 4.77 3.48 -5.73
CA VAL A 185 3.91 2.33 -6.04
C VAL A 185 2.73 2.28 -5.06
N MET A 186 1.51 2.08 -5.58
CA MET A 186 0.31 1.86 -4.77
C MET A 186 0.20 0.39 -4.39
N VAL A 187 -0.07 0.14 -3.11
CA VAL A 187 -0.17 -1.18 -2.49
C VAL A 187 -1.45 -1.27 -1.66
N ASP A 188 -2.19 -2.37 -1.82
CA ASP A 188 -3.49 -2.65 -1.17
C ASP A 188 -3.54 -4.07 -0.56
N HIS A 189 -2.52 -4.88 -0.78
CA HIS A 189 -2.35 -6.23 -0.22
C HIS A 189 -1.06 -6.37 0.60
N GLY A 190 -0.44 -5.25 0.99
CA GLY A 190 0.82 -5.23 1.75
C GLY A 190 2.02 -5.87 1.04
N GLN A 191 1.96 -6.07 -0.29
CA GLN A 191 2.95 -6.80 -1.08
C GLN A 191 3.56 -5.95 -2.18
N LEU A 192 4.76 -6.35 -2.62
CA LEU A 192 5.47 -5.81 -3.77
C LEU A 192 5.93 -6.94 -4.67
N LEU A 193 5.79 -6.75 -5.98
CA LEU A 193 6.29 -7.61 -7.04
C LEU A 193 7.29 -6.83 -7.89
N PHE A 194 8.47 -7.40 -8.06
CA PHE A 194 9.55 -6.93 -8.93
C PHE A 194 9.63 -7.84 -10.14
N ALA A 195 9.27 -7.33 -11.32
CA ALA A 195 9.20 -8.11 -12.55
C ALA A 195 9.78 -7.33 -13.74
N GLY A 196 10.39 -8.03 -14.69
CA GLY A 196 10.65 -7.47 -16.01
C GLY A 196 9.35 -7.12 -16.73
N LEU A 197 9.36 -6.05 -17.53
CA LEU A 197 8.17 -5.56 -18.25
C LEU A 197 7.45 -6.66 -19.05
N GLY A 198 8.14 -7.33 -19.97
CA GLY A 198 7.60 -8.44 -20.78
C GLY A 198 7.15 -9.64 -19.95
N PRO A 199 8.01 -10.21 -19.07
CA PRO A 199 7.62 -11.30 -18.17
C PRO A 199 6.35 -11.02 -17.36
N LEU A 200 6.13 -9.77 -16.93
CA LEU A 200 4.92 -9.38 -16.20
C LEU A 200 3.64 -9.59 -17.02
N GLY A 201 3.70 -9.56 -18.36
CA GLY A 201 2.58 -9.89 -19.25
C GLY A 201 2.06 -11.32 -19.09
N HIS A 202 2.84 -12.21 -18.48
CA HIS A 202 2.47 -13.60 -18.19
C HIS A 202 1.98 -13.82 -16.76
N PHE A 203 1.95 -12.78 -15.92
CA PHE A 203 1.40 -12.90 -14.58
C PHE A 203 -0.13 -13.06 -14.65
N ARG A 204 -0.67 -14.09 -14.00
CA ARG A 204 -2.10 -14.36 -13.90
C ARG A 204 -2.56 -14.30 -12.45
N MET A 205 -3.69 -13.64 -12.26
CA MET A 205 -4.41 -13.52 -11.00
C MET A 205 -5.86 -13.94 -11.25
N TRP A 206 -6.43 -14.76 -10.36
CA TRP A 206 -7.79 -15.32 -10.46
C TRP A 206 -8.06 -16.27 -11.64
N GLU A 207 -7.18 -16.31 -12.63
CA GLU A 207 -7.22 -17.25 -13.75
C GLU A 207 -6.22 -18.39 -13.51
N PRO A 208 -6.69 -19.63 -13.32
CA PRO A 208 -5.81 -20.76 -13.05
C PRO A 208 -5.04 -21.15 -14.31
N LEU A 209 -3.79 -21.57 -14.12
CA LEU A 209 -2.90 -21.98 -15.21
C LEU A 209 -3.19 -23.40 -15.71
N ASP A 210 -3.85 -24.21 -14.89
CA ASP A 210 -4.16 -25.63 -15.12
C ASP A 210 -5.67 -25.93 -15.08
N GLY A 211 -6.52 -24.91 -14.94
CA GLY A 211 -7.97 -25.07 -14.78
C GLY A 211 -8.42 -25.52 -13.39
N LEU A 212 -7.53 -25.57 -12.40
CA LEU A 212 -7.81 -26.05 -11.06
C LEU A 212 -7.75 -24.94 -10.00
N ALA A 213 -8.41 -25.20 -8.87
CA ALA A 213 -8.40 -24.33 -7.71
C ALA A 213 -8.54 -25.12 -6.41
N ASP A 214 -7.97 -24.56 -5.33
CA ASP A 214 -8.29 -25.01 -3.98
C ASP A 214 -9.43 -24.17 -3.41
N TYR A 215 -10.28 -24.81 -2.62
CA TYR A 215 -11.27 -24.13 -1.79
C TYR A 215 -11.10 -24.59 -0.36
N VAL A 216 -10.59 -23.69 0.48
CA VAL A 216 -10.16 -24.00 1.84
C VAL A 216 -10.83 -23.09 2.85
N PHE A 217 -10.88 -23.54 4.09
CA PHE A 217 -11.49 -22.81 5.18
C PHE A 217 -10.79 -23.12 6.51
N ARG A 218 -10.93 -22.19 7.46
CA ARG A 218 -10.29 -22.22 8.78
C ARG A 218 -11.17 -21.51 9.80
N GLY A 219 -10.97 -21.80 11.08
CA GLY A 219 -11.71 -21.15 12.17
C GLY A 219 -12.09 -22.12 13.27
N GLU A 220 -12.82 -21.64 14.26
CA GLU A 220 -13.20 -22.41 15.45
C GLU A 220 -14.13 -23.58 15.08
N ASP A 221 -15.13 -23.33 14.23
CA ASP A 221 -16.10 -24.35 13.78
C ASP A 221 -15.58 -25.20 12.60
N ALA A 222 -14.43 -24.86 12.01
CA ALA A 222 -13.91 -25.52 10.82
C ALA A 222 -13.68 -27.03 10.98
N PRO A 223 -13.14 -27.55 12.11
CA PRO A 223 -12.91 -29.00 12.25
C PRO A 223 -14.21 -29.82 12.26
N ALA A 224 -15.28 -29.29 12.87
CA ALA A 224 -16.58 -29.97 12.88
C ALA A 224 -17.19 -29.98 11.49
N LEU A 225 -17.16 -28.82 10.82
CA LEU A 225 -17.67 -28.63 9.47
C LEU A 225 -16.93 -29.49 8.45
N ALA A 226 -15.60 -29.63 8.58
CA ALA A 226 -14.79 -30.50 7.73
C ALA A 226 -15.21 -31.97 7.82
N ARG A 227 -15.47 -32.49 9.03
CA ARG A 227 -15.95 -33.86 9.23
C ARG A 227 -17.31 -34.10 8.59
N GLU A 228 -18.24 -33.15 8.75
CA GLU A 228 -19.59 -33.26 8.18
C GLU A 228 -19.60 -33.20 6.65
N LEU A 229 -18.77 -32.33 6.07
CA LEU A 229 -18.72 -32.12 4.62
C LEU A 229 -17.77 -33.09 3.90
N GLY A 230 -17.05 -33.94 4.64
CA GLY A 230 -16.00 -34.80 4.09
C GLY A 230 -14.86 -33.99 3.45
N ALA A 231 -14.51 -32.85 4.04
CA ALA A 231 -13.36 -32.06 3.63
C ALA A 231 -12.07 -32.62 4.23
N SER A 232 -10.96 -32.46 3.50
CA SER A 232 -9.65 -32.90 3.97
C SER A 232 -9.10 -31.96 5.05
N ASP A 233 -8.33 -32.52 5.98
CA ASP A 233 -7.50 -31.77 6.93
C ASP A 233 -6.08 -31.65 6.36
N PHE A 234 -5.61 -30.42 6.15
CA PHE A 234 -4.27 -30.13 5.63
C PHE A 234 -3.27 -29.75 6.73
N GLY A 235 -3.67 -29.87 8.01
CA GLY A 235 -2.90 -29.44 9.16
C GLY A 235 -3.02 -27.93 9.44
N ASN A 236 -2.50 -27.51 10.60
CA ASN A 236 -2.47 -26.10 11.04
C ASN A 236 -3.85 -25.40 11.02
N GLY A 237 -4.93 -26.15 11.25
CA GLY A 237 -6.30 -25.63 11.25
C GLY A 237 -6.85 -25.28 9.86
N LEU A 238 -6.22 -25.76 8.79
CA LEU A 238 -6.67 -25.56 7.42
C LEU A 238 -7.39 -26.80 6.88
N PHE A 239 -8.63 -26.63 6.45
CA PHE A 239 -9.46 -27.70 5.91
C PHE A 239 -9.94 -27.34 4.50
N GLY A 240 -10.35 -28.32 3.70
CA GLY A 240 -11.00 -28.03 2.42
C GLY A 240 -10.81 -29.10 1.35
N TRP A 241 -10.85 -28.63 0.10
CA TRP A 241 -10.67 -29.44 -1.10
C TRP A 241 -9.61 -28.80 -1.97
N LYS A 242 -8.65 -29.60 -2.42
CA LYS A 242 -7.60 -29.18 -3.35
C LYS A 242 -7.88 -29.67 -4.76
N ASP A 243 -7.24 -29.04 -5.74
CA ASP A 243 -7.23 -29.49 -7.13
C ASP A 243 -8.64 -29.68 -7.72
N LEU A 244 -9.61 -28.85 -7.30
CA LEU A 244 -10.96 -28.89 -7.85
C LEU A 244 -10.95 -28.26 -9.25
N PRO A 245 -11.66 -28.84 -10.23
CA PRO A 245 -11.95 -28.12 -11.47
C PRO A 245 -12.61 -26.78 -11.15
N MET A 246 -12.06 -25.68 -11.68
CA MET A 246 -12.45 -24.32 -11.32
C MET A 246 -13.97 -24.11 -11.49
N GLU A 247 -14.55 -24.63 -12.56
CA GLU A 247 -15.98 -24.52 -12.86
C GLU A 247 -16.88 -25.24 -11.85
N ARG A 248 -16.32 -26.18 -11.07
CA ARG A 248 -17.03 -27.00 -10.09
C ARG A 248 -16.83 -26.53 -8.65
N VAL A 249 -15.97 -25.55 -8.40
CA VAL A 249 -15.73 -25.03 -7.04
C VAL A 249 -17.02 -24.51 -6.40
N GLY A 250 -17.91 -23.92 -7.20
CA GLY A 250 -19.22 -23.43 -6.75
C GLY A 250 -20.12 -24.51 -6.14
N GLU A 251 -19.92 -25.79 -6.49
CA GLU A 251 -20.64 -26.94 -5.90
C GLU A 251 -20.28 -27.14 -4.42
N LYS A 252 -19.09 -26.71 -3.99
CA LYS A 252 -18.62 -26.74 -2.60
C LYS A 252 -18.78 -25.40 -1.92
N ALA A 253 -18.44 -24.31 -2.61
CA ALA A 253 -18.37 -22.97 -2.03
C ALA A 253 -19.74 -22.40 -1.66
N THR A 254 -20.70 -22.46 -2.58
CA THR A 254 -22.04 -21.89 -2.37
C THR A 254 -22.76 -22.47 -1.13
N PRO A 255 -22.89 -23.81 -0.97
CA PRO A 255 -23.57 -24.35 0.20
C PRO A 255 -22.81 -24.09 1.51
N LEU A 256 -21.48 -24.12 1.48
CA LEU A 256 -20.66 -23.81 2.67
C LEU A 256 -20.90 -22.37 3.13
N GLN A 257 -20.83 -21.41 2.20
CA GLN A 257 -20.95 -20.00 2.51
C GLN A 257 -22.36 -19.63 3.01
N ALA A 258 -23.40 -20.20 2.39
CA ALA A 258 -24.78 -20.04 2.86
C ALA A 258 -24.98 -20.57 4.29
N ARG A 259 -24.33 -21.68 4.64
CA ARG A 259 -24.39 -22.26 5.97
C ARG A 259 -23.64 -21.42 7.00
N ILE A 260 -22.44 -20.95 6.68
CA ILE A 260 -21.66 -20.04 7.54
C ILE A 260 -22.50 -18.83 7.92
N GLU A 261 -23.19 -18.22 6.95
CA GLU A 261 -24.06 -17.07 7.19
C GLU A 261 -25.29 -17.44 8.04
N ALA A 262 -26.00 -18.51 7.67
CA ALA A 262 -27.23 -18.92 8.35
C ALA A 262 -27.01 -19.33 9.82
N GLU A 263 -25.89 -19.99 10.10
CA GLU A 263 -25.55 -20.51 11.43
C GLU A 263 -24.58 -19.58 12.20
N SER A 264 -24.15 -18.47 11.59
CA SER A 264 -23.16 -17.55 12.17
C SER A 264 -21.87 -18.24 12.62
N LEU A 265 -21.39 -19.18 11.80
CA LEU A 265 -20.19 -19.97 12.12
C LEU A 265 -18.92 -19.10 12.08
N ALA A 266 -18.03 -19.33 13.03
CA ALA A 266 -16.71 -18.70 13.11
C ALA A 266 -15.74 -19.36 12.12
N VAL A 267 -16.04 -19.26 10.82
CA VAL A 267 -15.26 -19.85 9.72
C VAL A 267 -14.92 -18.79 8.67
N GLY A 268 -13.64 -18.66 8.36
CA GLY A 268 -13.16 -17.92 7.19
C GLY A 268 -12.90 -18.88 6.03
N VAL A 269 -13.36 -18.50 4.83
CA VAL A 269 -13.15 -19.25 3.59
C VAL A 269 -12.13 -18.54 2.71
N ASP A 270 -11.45 -19.31 1.87
CA ASP A 270 -10.42 -18.83 0.96
C ASP A 270 -10.48 -19.63 -0.35
N TYR A 271 -10.57 -18.92 -1.47
CA TYR A 271 -10.60 -19.49 -2.80
C TYR A 271 -9.27 -19.22 -3.48
N ARG A 272 -8.55 -20.28 -3.84
CA ARG A 272 -7.16 -20.21 -4.32
C ARG A 272 -7.05 -20.85 -5.71
N PRO A 273 -7.35 -20.11 -6.79
CA PRO A 273 -7.12 -20.61 -8.14
C PRO A 273 -5.62 -20.82 -8.34
N HIS A 274 -5.22 -21.86 -9.09
CA HIS A 274 -3.82 -22.19 -9.34
C HIS A 274 -3.17 -21.21 -10.34
N CYS A 275 -3.12 -19.95 -9.94
CA CYS A 275 -2.59 -18.82 -10.68
C CYS A 275 -1.22 -18.40 -10.12
N ASN A 276 -0.57 -17.43 -10.76
CA ASN A 276 0.75 -16.95 -10.31
C ASN A 276 0.66 -16.29 -8.93
N LEU A 277 -0.39 -15.51 -8.66
CA LEU A 277 -0.56 -14.87 -7.35
C LEU A 277 -0.64 -15.89 -6.22
N GLU A 278 -1.43 -16.97 -6.36
CA GLU A 278 -1.56 -17.95 -5.28
C GLU A 278 -0.30 -18.79 -5.09
N ARG A 279 0.42 -19.09 -6.18
CA ARG A 279 1.75 -19.70 -6.10
C ARG A 279 2.73 -18.79 -5.36
N LEU A 280 2.70 -17.48 -5.63
CA LEU A 280 3.53 -16.51 -4.93
C LEU A 280 3.15 -16.44 -3.44
N ASN A 281 1.86 -16.28 -3.13
CA ASN A 281 1.34 -16.22 -1.76
C ASN A 281 1.66 -17.49 -0.96
N ALA A 282 1.66 -18.67 -1.59
CA ALA A 282 2.09 -19.91 -0.94
C ALA A 282 3.56 -19.83 -0.50
N GLN A 283 4.46 -19.37 -1.38
CA GLN A 283 5.87 -19.19 -1.04
C GLN A 283 6.09 -18.14 0.04
N LEU A 284 5.36 -17.01 0.00
CA LEU A 284 5.46 -15.96 1.03
C LEU A 284 5.08 -16.51 2.41
N ARG A 285 4.01 -17.31 2.51
CA ARG A 285 3.57 -17.93 3.77
C ARG A 285 4.58 -18.93 4.35
N GLU A 286 5.32 -19.62 3.50
CA GLU A 286 6.34 -20.59 3.89
C GLU A 286 7.70 -19.93 4.21
N SER A 287 7.91 -18.72 3.70
CA SER A 287 9.16 -17.99 3.85
C SER A 287 9.18 -17.20 5.16
N PRO A 288 10.19 -17.40 6.04
CA PRO A 288 10.35 -16.58 7.23
C PRO A 288 10.61 -15.11 6.88
N GLU A 289 11.11 -14.85 5.66
CA GLU A 289 11.38 -13.51 5.18
C GLU A 289 10.24 -12.88 4.39
N ASP A 290 9.10 -13.57 4.29
CA ASP A 290 7.91 -13.08 3.59
C ASP A 290 8.24 -12.75 2.13
N THR A 291 8.89 -13.70 1.45
CA THR A 291 9.31 -13.56 0.05
C THR A 291 9.11 -14.85 -0.75
N GLY A 292 8.93 -14.70 -2.06
CA GLY A 292 8.79 -15.79 -3.02
C GLY A 292 9.31 -15.37 -4.39
N MET A 293 9.64 -16.37 -5.21
CA MET A 293 10.14 -16.20 -6.56
C MET A 293 9.34 -17.07 -7.53
N LEU A 294 8.95 -16.47 -8.66
CA LEU A 294 8.32 -17.19 -9.77
C LEU A 294 9.19 -17.10 -11.01
N VAL A 295 8.92 -17.97 -11.97
CA VAL A 295 9.44 -17.84 -13.33
C VAL A 295 8.26 -17.53 -14.26
N LEU A 296 8.31 -16.39 -14.93
CA LEU A 296 7.33 -15.93 -15.92
C LEU A 296 8.04 -15.77 -17.26
N ASP A 297 7.57 -16.47 -18.28
CA ASP A 297 8.18 -16.45 -19.62
C ASP A 297 9.72 -16.67 -19.59
N GLY A 298 10.15 -17.63 -18.76
CA GLY A 298 11.58 -17.96 -18.59
C GLY A 298 12.39 -16.98 -17.73
N ALA A 299 11.81 -15.87 -17.27
CA ALA A 299 12.47 -14.86 -16.45
C ALA A 299 12.03 -14.94 -14.98
N ARG A 300 12.98 -14.79 -14.05
CA ARG A 300 12.69 -14.76 -12.61
C ARG A 300 12.05 -13.43 -12.20
N VAL A 301 11.03 -13.52 -11.36
CA VAL A 301 10.37 -12.38 -10.71
C VAL A 301 10.30 -12.61 -9.20
N VAL A 302 10.41 -11.54 -8.43
CA VAL A 302 10.48 -11.61 -6.95
C VAL A 302 9.27 -10.92 -6.36
N GLY A 303 8.54 -11.59 -5.47
CA GLY A 303 7.53 -10.96 -4.64
C GLY A 303 7.90 -11.01 -3.17
N CYS A 304 7.46 -10.03 -2.40
CA CYS A 304 7.65 -9.99 -0.96
C CYS A 304 6.63 -9.09 -0.26
N GLY A 305 6.39 -9.35 1.02
CA GLY A 305 5.66 -8.41 1.87
C GLY A 305 6.48 -7.17 2.18
N ASN A 306 5.81 -6.01 2.14
CA ASN A 306 6.45 -4.74 2.46
C ASN A 306 6.60 -4.53 3.98
N ARG A 307 5.91 -5.32 4.82
CA ARG A 307 5.89 -5.23 6.29
C ARG A 307 5.46 -3.87 6.87
N TRP A 308 4.79 -3.05 6.06
CA TRP A 308 4.17 -1.77 6.42
C TRP A 308 2.68 -1.67 6.08
N GLY A 309 2.11 -2.69 5.43
CA GLY A 309 0.72 -2.72 4.99
C GLY A 309 0.47 -1.84 3.78
N ASP A 310 -0.75 -1.34 3.66
CA ASP A 310 -1.23 -0.69 2.44
C ASP A 310 -0.84 0.80 2.38
N GLY A 311 -0.88 1.37 1.18
CA GLY A 311 -0.59 2.77 0.90
C GLY A 311 0.31 2.96 -0.31
N ILE A 312 0.90 4.15 -0.40
CA ILE A 312 1.78 4.53 -1.50
C ILE A 312 3.21 4.64 -0.98
N PHE A 313 4.16 4.02 -1.69
CA PHE A 313 5.57 3.95 -1.28
C PHE A 313 6.47 4.52 -2.37
N ASN A 314 7.21 5.58 -2.02
CA ASN A 314 8.10 6.26 -2.95
C ASN A 314 9.15 5.28 -3.50
N VAL A 315 9.48 5.48 -4.77
CA VAL A 315 10.53 4.72 -5.44
C VAL A 315 11.58 5.69 -5.94
N SER A 316 12.83 5.39 -5.64
CA SER A 316 13.97 6.18 -6.07
C SER A 316 14.95 5.38 -6.90
N ARG A 317 15.67 6.09 -7.75
CA ARG A 317 16.77 5.59 -8.56
C ARG A 317 18.02 6.35 -8.19
N HIS A 318 19.06 5.62 -7.82
CA HIS A 318 20.35 6.17 -7.48
C HIS A 318 21.33 5.99 -8.63
N LEU A 319 22.12 7.03 -8.87
CA LEU A 319 22.98 7.17 -10.03
C LEU A 319 24.44 7.41 -9.61
N ASP A 320 25.37 6.84 -10.37
CA ASP A 320 26.79 7.15 -10.26
C ASP A 320 27.14 8.53 -10.88
N ALA A 321 28.41 8.92 -10.79
CA ALA A 321 28.90 10.16 -11.37
C ALA A 321 28.83 10.24 -12.91
N ARG A 322 28.58 9.12 -13.59
CA ARG A 322 28.40 9.02 -15.05
C ARG A 322 26.92 9.01 -15.44
N GLY A 323 26.01 9.02 -14.46
CA GLY A 323 24.56 8.96 -14.68
C GLY A 323 24.02 7.55 -14.90
N HIS A 324 24.78 6.50 -14.61
CA HIS A 324 24.29 5.12 -14.66
C HIS A 324 23.56 4.76 -13.37
N THR A 325 22.49 3.97 -13.51
CA THR A 325 21.77 3.41 -12.37
C THR A 325 22.62 2.41 -11.61
N VAL A 326 22.83 2.67 -10.31
CA VAL A 326 23.52 1.75 -9.38
C VAL A 326 22.52 1.04 -8.46
N ARG A 327 21.35 1.64 -8.22
CA ARG A 327 20.32 1.08 -7.34
C ARG A 327 18.93 1.62 -7.67
N ILE A 328 17.92 0.76 -7.57
CA ILE A 328 16.51 1.15 -7.43
C ILE A 328 16.08 0.84 -6.00
N ARG A 329 15.35 1.75 -5.36
CA ARG A 329 14.93 1.59 -3.96
C ARG A 329 13.44 1.89 -3.79
N VAL A 330 12.74 1.03 -3.07
CA VAL A 330 11.41 1.31 -2.54
C VAL A 330 11.55 1.76 -1.08
N GLU A 331 11.13 2.99 -0.78
CA GLU A 331 11.20 3.56 0.56
C GLU A 331 9.98 3.14 1.38
N LEU A 332 10.20 2.43 2.49
CA LEU A 332 9.13 1.80 3.27
C LEU A 332 9.00 2.39 4.67
N GLY A 333 10.10 2.39 5.43
CA GLY A 333 10.16 2.78 6.83
C GLY A 333 10.54 4.24 7.07
N THR A 334 10.10 5.15 6.20
CA THR A 334 10.40 6.59 6.32
C THR A 334 9.94 7.16 7.66
N GLU A 335 10.55 8.26 8.12
CA GLU A 335 10.13 8.92 9.36
C GLU A 335 8.65 9.32 9.34
N GLN A 336 8.14 9.75 8.18
CA GLN A 336 6.72 10.04 8.00
C GLN A 336 5.85 8.81 8.23
N ARG A 337 6.24 7.66 7.66
CA ARG A 337 5.53 6.38 7.83
C ARG A 337 5.57 5.93 9.29
N GLN A 338 6.74 6.00 9.92
CA GLN A 338 6.91 5.71 11.34
C GLN A 338 6.02 6.60 12.22
N LYS A 339 5.99 7.90 11.95
CA LYS A 339 5.14 8.86 12.67
C LYS A 339 3.65 8.52 12.49
N MET A 340 3.21 8.23 11.26
CA MET A 340 1.86 7.78 10.98
C MET A 340 1.50 6.52 11.77
N MET A 341 2.37 5.51 11.79
CA MET A 341 2.14 4.28 12.53
C MET A 341 2.09 4.50 14.05
N ARG A 342 2.97 5.34 14.61
CA ARG A 342 2.91 5.73 16.03
C ARG A 342 1.57 6.40 16.34
N ARG A 343 1.09 7.29 15.46
CA ARG A 343 -0.20 7.97 15.63
C ARG A 343 -1.37 6.99 15.56
N LEU A 344 -1.38 6.07 14.61
CA LEU A 344 -2.41 5.02 14.52
C LEU A 344 -2.44 4.14 15.77
N GLN A 345 -1.27 3.72 16.25
CA GLN A 345 -1.16 2.96 17.50
C GLN A 345 -1.67 3.77 18.70
N LEU A 346 -1.30 5.04 18.80
CA LEU A 346 -1.75 5.93 19.88
C LEU A 346 -3.28 6.09 19.87
N LEU A 347 -3.90 6.25 18.70
CA LEU A 347 -5.35 6.39 18.56
C LEU A 347 -6.13 5.13 18.98
N GLN A 348 -5.50 3.95 18.93
CA GLN A 348 -6.11 2.69 19.37
C GLN A 348 -6.10 2.52 20.90
N ARG A 349 -5.31 3.31 21.63
CA ARG A 349 -5.17 3.24 23.09
C ARG A 349 -6.26 4.01 23.82
N GLY A 350 -6.47 3.69 25.09
CA GLY A 350 -7.40 4.36 25.99
C GLY A 350 -6.84 5.69 26.52
N ALA A 351 -7.74 6.65 26.76
CA ALA A 351 -7.46 7.89 27.46
C ALA A 351 -8.41 8.00 28.66
N ILE A 352 -7.94 8.62 29.74
CA ILE A 352 -8.74 8.91 30.92
C ILE A 352 -9.61 10.14 30.62
N VAL A 353 -10.89 10.07 30.94
CA VAL A 353 -11.84 11.14 30.68
C VAL A 353 -12.75 11.31 31.88
N SER A 354 -12.98 12.55 32.31
CA SER A 354 -14.03 12.84 33.31
C SER A 354 -15.41 12.53 32.74
N ARG A 355 -16.30 11.99 33.57
CA ARG A 355 -17.66 11.61 33.12
C ARG A 355 -18.51 12.80 32.72
N THR A 356 -18.26 13.99 33.26
CA THR A 356 -18.93 15.25 32.83
C THR A 356 -18.85 15.49 31.31
N ILE A 357 -17.75 15.09 30.65
CA ILE A 357 -17.57 15.22 29.20
C ILE A 357 -18.49 14.25 28.43
N LEU A 358 -18.67 13.04 28.97
CA LEU A 358 -19.37 11.95 28.30
C LEU A 358 -20.87 11.99 28.59
N ASP A 359 -21.23 12.13 29.86
CA ASP A 359 -22.58 12.00 30.39
C ASP A 359 -23.33 13.35 30.30
N ASP A 360 -22.67 14.45 30.70
CA ASP A 360 -23.28 15.78 30.75
C ASP A 360 -23.04 16.61 29.47
N GLY A 361 -22.14 16.14 28.60
CA GLY A 361 -21.86 16.77 27.31
C GLY A 361 -20.94 17.99 27.38
N GLU A 362 -20.24 18.20 28.50
CA GLU A 362 -19.27 19.30 28.63
C GLU A 362 -18.13 19.18 27.61
N PRO A 363 -17.58 20.30 27.11
CA PRO A 363 -16.42 20.27 26.23
C PRO A 363 -15.15 19.89 27.01
N ILE A 364 -14.19 19.31 26.29
CA ILE A 364 -12.83 19.14 26.81
C ILE A 364 -12.17 20.52 26.88
N ARG A 365 -11.86 21.00 28.09
CA ARG A 365 -11.17 22.28 28.30
C ARG A 365 -9.71 22.10 28.70
N PHE A 366 -9.36 20.96 29.28
CA PHE A 366 -8.00 20.65 29.69
C PHE A 366 -7.57 19.29 29.16
N ALA A 367 -6.31 19.19 28.73
CA ALA A 367 -5.69 17.97 28.25
C ALA A 367 -4.30 17.84 28.86
N GLU A 368 -4.04 16.72 29.53
CA GLU A 368 -2.76 16.41 30.14
C GLU A 368 -2.18 15.14 29.54
N ARG A 369 -0.87 15.17 29.22
CA ARG A 369 -0.12 14.00 28.80
C ARG A 369 0.70 13.44 29.95
N MET A 370 0.20 12.42 30.61
CA MET A 370 0.89 11.69 31.67
C MET A 370 1.77 10.55 31.12
N THR A 371 2.60 9.97 32.01
CA THR A 371 3.31 8.73 31.70
C THR A 371 2.29 7.60 31.58
N PRO A 372 2.23 6.87 30.45
CA PRO A 372 1.32 5.74 30.32
C PRO A 372 1.58 4.67 31.38
N HIS A 373 0.52 4.17 32.01
CA HIS A 373 0.64 3.11 33.03
C HIS A 373 0.78 1.72 32.41
N ALA A 374 0.26 1.52 31.19
CA ALA A 374 0.29 0.25 30.47
C ALA A 374 0.39 0.46 28.95
N SER A 375 0.50 -0.63 28.19
CA SER A 375 0.68 -0.59 26.73
C SER A 375 -0.55 -0.05 25.96
N GLU A 376 -1.72 -0.28 26.53
CA GLU A 376 -3.04 0.11 26.09
C GLU A 376 -3.42 1.53 26.55
N ASP A 377 -2.62 2.14 27.42
CA ASP A 377 -2.80 3.50 27.89
C ASP A 377 -2.09 4.48 26.95
N SER A 378 -2.83 5.49 26.50
CA SER A 378 -2.29 6.56 25.64
C SER A 378 -1.44 7.56 26.43
N GLY A 379 -1.63 7.62 27.75
CA GLY A 379 -1.14 8.65 28.65
C GLY A 379 -1.93 9.95 28.58
N TRP A 380 -3.01 10.04 27.79
CA TRP A 380 -3.85 11.23 27.76
C TRP A 380 -4.93 11.19 28.85
N ALA A 381 -5.08 12.30 29.56
CA ALA A 381 -6.19 12.58 30.44
C ALA A 381 -6.90 13.87 30.00
N PHE A 382 -8.23 13.86 30.04
CA PHE A 382 -9.08 14.98 29.60
C PHE A 382 -10.11 15.32 30.66
N SER A 383 -10.25 16.62 30.95
CA SER A 383 -11.26 17.15 31.87
C SER A 383 -11.96 18.38 31.29
N SER A 384 -13.14 18.67 31.83
CA SER A 384 -13.96 19.79 31.39
C SER A 384 -13.64 21.09 32.13
N GLY A 385 -12.98 21.03 33.29
CA GLY A 385 -12.71 22.18 34.15
C GLY A 385 -13.85 22.56 35.10
N VAL A 386 -14.95 21.81 35.11
CA VAL A 386 -16.04 22.00 36.09
C VAL A 386 -15.91 21.07 37.30
N GLU A 387 -14.95 20.13 37.22
CA GLU A 387 -14.62 19.20 38.29
C GLU A 387 -13.96 19.93 39.46
N ASP A 388 -14.52 19.79 40.67
CA ASP A 388 -13.90 20.27 41.90
C ASP A 388 -12.92 19.23 42.49
N GLU A 389 -12.21 19.60 43.56
CA GLU A 389 -11.22 18.73 44.20
C GLU A 389 -11.85 17.40 44.68
N ALA A 390 -13.04 17.46 45.27
CA ALA A 390 -13.76 16.26 45.72
C ALA A 390 -14.16 15.34 44.54
N TYR A 391 -14.51 15.91 43.39
CA TYR A 391 -14.79 15.16 42.17
C TYR A 391 -13.53 14.46 41.64
N MET A 392 -12.41 15.18 41.60
CA MET A 392 -11.13 14.69 41.09
C MET A 392 -10.56 13.55 41.94
N ASP A 393 -10.86 13.53 43.24
CA ASP A 393 -10.41 12.51 44.19
C ASP A 393 -11.20 11.18 44.14
N GLU A 394 -12.34 11.14 43.44
CA GLU A 394 -13.20 9.95 43.36
C GLU A 394 -12.99 9.21 42.02
N PRO A 395 -12.31 8.03 42.01
CA PRO A 395 -11.95 7.34 40.77
C PRO A 395 -13.15 6.93 39.90
N SER A 396 -14.32 6.69 40.51
CA SER A 396 -15.53 6.32 39.77
C SER A 396 -16.06 7.44 38.86
N ASN A 397 -15.61 8.69 39.08
CA ASN A 397 -15.93 9.85 38.24
C ASN A 397 -15.16 9.89 36.91
N PHE A 398 -14.21 8.98 36.72
CA PHE A 398 -13.44 8.86 35.49
C PHE A 398 -13.76 7.56 34.76
N THR A 399 -13.48 7.54 33.47
CA THR A 399 -13.54 6.32 32.66
C THR A 399 -12.48 6.34 31.58
N VAL A 400 -12.19 5.16 31.03
CA VAL A 400 -11.25 4.99 29.93
C VAL A 400 -12.02 4.89 28.62
N VAL A 401 -11.72 5.78 27.69
CA VAL A 401 -12.32 5.81 26.36
C VAL A 401 -11.23 5.66 25.31
N PRO A 402 -11.42 4.88 24.22
CA PRO A 402 -10.46 4.85 23.13
C PRO A 402 -10.22 6.25 22.57
N LEU A 403 -8.97 6.66 22.45
CA LEU A 403 -8.59 8.01 22.03
C LEU A 403 -9.16 8.38 20.65
N ARG A 404 -9.28 7.39 19.75
CA ARG A 404 -9.96 7.57 18.45
C ARG A 404 -11.40 8.10 18.57
N VAL A 405 -12.14 7.70 19.60
CA VAL A 405 -13.54 8.14 19.83
C VAL A 405 -13.55 9.61 20.22
N LEU A 406 -12.62 10.02 21.10
CA LEU A 406 -12.49 11.41 21.52
C LEU A 406 -12.06 12.30 20.36
N VAL A 407 -11.07 11.90 19.58
CA VAL A 407 -10.60 12.66 18.41
C VAL A 407 -11.67 12.77 17.32
N ALA A 408 -12.52 11.77 17.16
CA ALA A 408 -13.67 11.84 16.25
C ALA A 408 -14.70 12.88 16.70
N ARG A 409 -14.95 12.99 18.02
CA ARG A 409 -15.91 13.94 18.62
C ARG A 409 -15.33 15.36 18.77
N PHE A 410 -14.04 15.48 19.10
CA PHE A 410 -13.34 16.72 19.44
C PHE A 410 -12.12 16.92 18.55
N LYS A 411 -12.35 17.52 17.37
CA LYS A 411 -11.31 17.64 16.32
C LYS A 411 -10.09 18.47 16.71
N ALA A 412 -10.23 19.42 17.63
CA ALA A 412 -9.11 20.22 18.14
C ALA A 412 -8.00 19.37 18.79
N LEU A 413 -8.32 18.16 19.27
CA LEU A 413 -7.33 17.24 19.85
C LEU A 413 -6.27 16.78 18.86
N GLU A 414 -6.57 16.77 17.55
CA GLU A 414 -5.63 16.30 16.52
C GLU A 414 -4.31 17.09 16.53
N ALA A 415 -4.34 18.35 16.95
CA ALA A 415 -3.18 19.23 17.00
C ALA A 415 -2.18 18.89 18.12
N ILE A 416 -2.64 18.22 19.19
CA ILE A 416 -1.83 18.00 20.39
C ILE A 416 -1.38 16.54 20.57
N LEU A 417 -1.89 15.58 19.78
CA LEU A 417 -1.64 14.14 19.99
C LEU A 417 -0.17 13.74 20.07
N ASP A 418 0.69 14.43 19.32
CA ASP A 418 2.14 14.18 19.26
C ASP A 418 2.92 14.82 20.43
N ALA A 419 2.24 15.55 21.34
CA ALA A 419 2.88 16.21 22.45
C ALA A 419 3.57 15.21 23.41
N PRO A 420 4.73 15.58 23.98
CA PRO A 420 5.48 14.70 24.87
C PRO A 420 4.75 14.49 26.20
N VAL A 421 5.15 13.45 26.93
CA VAL A 421 4.78 13.27 28.34
C VAL A 421 5.20 14.50 29.16
N GLY A 422 4.33 14.94 30.05
CA GLY A 422 4.41 16.17 30.83
C GLY A 422 3.73 17.37 30.19
N ALA A 423 3.22 17.26 28.96
CA ALA A 423 2.53 18.38 28.31
C ALA A 423 1.14 18.61 28.92
N LEU A 424 0.83 19.89 29.18
CA LEU A 424 -0.47 20.35 29.65
C LEU A 424 -1.02 21.38 28.67
N PHE A 425 -2.30 21.27 28.34
CA PHE A 425 -2.98 22.18 27.44
C PHE A 425 -4.30 22.66 27.99
N ARG A 426 -4.64 23.91 27.71
CA ARG A 426 -5.97 24.48 27.91
C ARG A 426 -6.59 24.88 26.56
N LEU A 427 -7.88 24.66 26.41
CA LEU A 427 -8.63 25.12 25.25
C LEU A 427 -8.85 26.64 25.35
N GLU A 428 -8.35 27.38 24.37
CA GLU A 428 -8.62 28.81 24.16
C GLU A 428 -9.32 29.00 22.81
N GLY A 429 -10.57 29.46 22.86
CA GLY A 429 -11.43 29.49 21.67
C GLY A 429 -11.63 28.09 21.11
N GLU A 430 -11.06 27.81 19.94
CA GLU A 430 -11.17 26.52 19.25
C GLU A 430 -9.84 25.74 19.21
N ARG A 431 -8.81 26.19 19.95
CA ARG A 431 -7.46 25.61 19.88
C ARG A 431 -6.91 25.32 21.27
N PHE A 432 -6.17 24.24 21.39
CA PHE A 432 -5.40 23.96 22.59
C PHE A 432 -4.10 24.76 22.58
N VAL A 433 -3.86 25.49 23.68
CA VAL A 433 -2.64 26.25 23.94
C VAL A 433 -1.91 25.55 25.09
N GLN A 434 -0.60 25.39 24.94
CA GLN A 434 0.22 24.76 25.96
C GLN A 434 0.37 25.71 27.17
N GLU A 435 0.17 25.18 28.37
CA GLU A 435 0.36 25.90 29.64
C GLU A 435 1.83 25.88 30.10
#